data_AF-A0A520N367-F1
#
_entry.id   AF-A0A520N367-F1
#
_cell.length_a   1.000
_cell.length_b   1.000
_cell.length_c   1.000
_cell.angle_alpha   90.00
_cell.angle_beta   90.00
_cell.angle_gamma   90.00
#
_symmetry.space_group_name_H-M   'P 1'
#
loop_
_entity.id
_entity.type
_entity.pdbx_description
1 polymer ?
#
loop_
_entity_poly.entity_id
_entity_poly.type
_entity_poly.pdbx_seq_one_letter_code
_entity_poly.pdbx_strand_id
1 'polypeptide(L)'
;MTATPILLPEGYRPSEDEEFMNPMQLAYFRQKLENWRAELLAEATETITDLSQENLHRPDQMDRAQIESNATIDLRTRDRERKLLQKIEAALRRIDDGS
;
A
#
# COMPACT_ATOMS: atom_id res chain seq x y z
N MET A 1 -20.89 -11.43 -8.36
CA MET A 1 -21.97 -10.54 -7.91
C MET A 1 -21.30 -9.23 -7.54
N THR A 2 -21.45 -8.19 -8.35
CA THR A 2 -20.82 -6.89 -8.09
C THR A 2 -21.53 -6.25 -6.90
N ALA A 3 -20.84 -6.10 -5.76
CA ALA A 3 -21.36 -5.41 -4.60
C ALA A 3 -21.74 -3.98 -4.98
N THR A 4 -22.96 -3.55 -4.67
CA THR A 4 -23.41 -2.17 -4.87
C THR A 4 -22.49 -1.24 -4.07
N PRO A 5 -21.90 -0.19 -4.68
CA PRO A 5 -21.03 0.72 -3.95
C PRO A 5 -21.85 1.48 -2.90
N ILE A 6 -21.53 1.26 -1.63
CA ILE A 6 -22.09 1.98 -0.50
C ILE A 6 -21.42 3.36 -0.46
N LEU A 7 -22.20 4.41 -0.68
CA LEU A 7 -21.72 5.79 -0.55
C LEU A 7 -21.60 6.13 0.93
N LEU A 8 -20.39 6.43 1.38
CA LEU A 8 -20.12 6.88 2.74
C LEU A 8 -20.48 8.36 2.89
N PRO A 9 -21.11 8.77 4.00
CA PRO A 9 -21.29 10.18 4.34
C PRO A 9 -19.95 10.92 4.38
N GLU A 10 -19.96 12.21 4.07
CA GLU A 10 -18.76 13.05 4.12
C GLU A 10 -18.17 13.03 5.55
N GLY A 11 -16.89 12.67 5.65
CA GLY A 11 -16.18 12.58 6.93
C GLY A 11 -16.55 11.36 7.79
N TYR A 12 -17.27 10.37 7.25
CA TYR A 12 -17.64 9.16 7.99
C TYR A 12 -16.41 8.46 8.60
N ARG A 13 -16.53 8.10 9.87
CA ARG A 13 -15.59 7.25 10.60
C ARG A 13 -16.39 6.26 11.45
N PRO A 14 -16.01 4.98 11.47
CA PRO A 14 -16.61 4.00 12.37
C PRO A 14 -16.59 4.50 13.82
N SER A 15 -17.73 4.39 14.51
CA SER A 15 -17.86 4.66 15.95
C SER A 15 -18.26 3.39 16.71
N GLU A 16 -18.10 3.42 18.03
CA GLU A 16 -18.52 2.32 18.92
C GLU A 16 -20.04 2.25 19.09
N ASP A 17 -20.77 3.29 18.68
CA ASP A 17 -22.24 3.37 18.74
C ASP A 17 -22.94 2.56 17.64
N GLU A 18 -22.16 1.99 16.71
CA GLU A 18 -22.64 1.24 15.56
C GLU A 18 -22.41 -0.27 15.71
N GLU A 19 -23.27 -1.08 15.08
CA GLU A 19 -23.06 -2.52 15.00
C GLU A 19 -21.70 -2.83 14.36
N PHE A 20 -20.94 -3.71 15.01
CA PHE A 20 -19.60 -4.08 14.58
C PHE A 20 -19.61 -4.69 13.17
N MET A 21 -18.78 -4.15 12.29
CA MET A 21 -18.66 -4.59 10.89
C MET A 21 -19.97 -4.50 10.10
N ASN A 22 -20.79 -3.48 10.39
CA ASN A 22 -21.92 -3.14 9.55
C ASN A 22 -21.47 -2.78 8.11
N PRO A 23 -22.40 -2.70 7.14
CA PRO A 23 -22.07 -2.40 5.75
C PRO A 23 -21.31 -1.07 5.54
N MET A 24 -21.55 -0.05 6.36
CA MET A 24 -20.84 1.24 6.29
C MET A 24 -19.40 1.13 6.80
N GLN A 25 -19.17 0.41 7.90
CA GLN A 25 -17.82 0.13 8.40
C GLN A 25 -17.01 -0.69 7.41
N LEU A 26 -17.61 -1.73 6.81
CA LEU A 26 -16.97 -2.54 5.78
C LEU A 26 -16.59 -1.69 4.54
N ALA A 27 -17.48 -0.81 4.09
CA ALA A 27 -17.19 0.11 3.00
C ALA A 27 -16.05 1.09 3.34
N TYR A 28 -16.02 1.60 4.58
CA TYR A 28 -14.95 2.45 5.07
C TYR A 28 -13.59 1.73 5.08
N PHE A 29 -13.52 0.53 5.65
CA PHE A 29 -12.29 -0.24 5.67
C PHE A 29 -11.84 -0.68 4.27
N ARG A 30 -12.77 -1.03 3.38
CA ARG A 30 -12.47 -1.30 1.97
C ARG A 30 -11.80 -0.10 1.31
N GLN A 31 -12.42 1.09 1.38
CA GLN A 31 -11.85 2.30 0.78
C GLN A 31 -10.45 2.61 1.35
N LYS A 32 -10.29 2.46 2.67
CA LYS A 32 -8.99 2.67 3.34
C LYS A 32 -7.92 1.69 2.85
N LEU A 33 -8.26 0.41 2.72
CA LEU A 33 -7.34 -0.63 2.24
C LEU A 33 -6.99 -0.44 0.76
N GLU A 34 -7.95 -0.04 -0.07
CA GLU A 34 -7.72 0.26 -1.48
C GLU A 34 -6.81 1.47 -1.67
N ASN A 35 -7.03 2.56 -0.91
CA ASN A 35 -6.16 3.73 -0.92
C ASN A 35 -4.74 3.35 -0.50
N TRP A 36 -4.60 2.59 0.60
CA TRP A 36 -3.28 2.17 1.07
C TRP A 36 -2.57 1.27 0.06
N ARG A 37 -3.29 0.36 -0.60
CA ARG A 37 -2.74 -0.43 -1.71
C ARG A 37 -2.26 0.46 -2.85
N ALA A 38 -3.03 1.48 -3.23
CA ALA A 38 -2.65 2.40 -4.30
C ALA A 38 -1.37 3.20 -3.95
N GLU A 39 -1.27 3.69 -2.71
CA GLU A 39 -0.08 4.36 -2.18
C GLU A 39 1.16 3.47 -2.26
N LEU A 40 1.08 2.22 -1.79
CA LEU A 40 2.20 1.27 -1.82
C LEU A 40 2.69 0.93 -3.24
N LEU A 41 1.78 0.95 -4.22
CA LEU A 41 2.09 0.72 -5.64
C LEU A 41 2.71 1.97 -6.29
N ALA A 42 2.24 3.16 -5.91
CA ALA A 42 2.83 4.43 -6.36
C ALA A 42 4.28 4.56 -5.86
N GLU A 43 4.49 4.34 -4.56
CA GLU A 43 5.82 4.36 -3.93
C GLU A 43 6.76 3.32 -4.58
N ALA A 44 6.24 2.13 -4.93
CA ALA A 44 7.02 1.11 -5.65
C ALA A 44 7.55 1.61 -7.00
N THR A 45 6.72 2.37 -7.71
CA THR A 45 7.03 2.88 -9.04
C THR A 45 8.06 4.01 -8.95
N GLU A 46 7.95 4.85 -7.92
CA GLU A 46 8.93 5.89 -7.60
C GLU A 46 10.30 5.29 -7.26
N THR A 47 10.38 4.31 -6.35
CA THR A 47 11.64 3.65 -5.99
C THR A 47 12.36 3.04 -7.20
N ILE A 48 11.61 2.41 -8.13
CA ILE A 48 12.20 1.84 -9.35
C ILE A 48 12.79 2.95 -10.24
N THR A 49 12.11 4.09 -10.32
CA THR A 49 12.55 5.25 -11.10
C THR A 49 13.83 5.82 -10.50
N ASP A 50 13.90 5.98 -9.18
CA ASP A 50 15.06 6.50 -8.47
C ASP A 50 16.28 5.58 -8.64
N LEU A 51 16.12 4.27 -8.42
CA LEU A 51 17.20 3.28 -8.61
C LEU A 51 17.70 3.24 -10.05
N SER A 52 16.83 3.48 -11.02
CA SER A 52 17.21 3.59 -12.45
C SER A 52 18.04 4.85 -12.71
N GLN A 53 17.62 6.00 -12.17
CA GLN A 53 18.33 7.26 -12.34
C GLN A 53 19.68 7.29 -11.62
N GLU A 54 19.78 6.74 -10.40
CA GLU A 54 21.05 6.65 -9.68
C GLU A 54 22.10 5.80 -10.41
N ASN A 55 21.68 4.74 -11.12
CA ASN A 55 22.59 3.91 -11.91
C ASN A 55 23.20 4.64 -13.12
N LEU A 56 22.53 5.66 -13.66
CA LEU A 56 23.00 6.39 -14.86
C LEU A 56 24.13 7.39 -14.55
N HIS A 57 24.30 7.81 -13.30
CA HIS A 57 25.15 8.96 -12.95
C HIS A 57 26.56 8.60 -12.45
N ARG A 58 27.01 7.34 -12.55
CA ARG A 58 28.18 6.81 -11.81
C ARG A 58 29.55 7.32 -12.33
N PRO A 59 30.29 8.19 -11.60
CA PRO A 59 31.63 8.64 -12.01
C PRO A 59 32.75 7.90 -11.24
N ASP A 60 32.60 7.66 -9.92
CA ASP A 60 33.72 7.26 -9.04
C ASP A 60 33.40 6.09 -8.06
N GLN A 61 34.43 5.45 -7.50
CA GLN A 61 34.32 4.24 -6.65
C GLN A 61 33.70 4.50 -5.26
N MET A 62 33.87 5.69 -4.69
CA MET A 62 33.25 6.05 -3.40
C MET A 62 31.73 6.21 -3.53
N ASP A 63 31.27 6.89 -4.59
CA ASP A 63 29.85 7.09 -4.86
C ASP A 63 29.14 5.75 -5.10
N ARG A 64 29.84 4.82 -5.77
CA ARG A 64 29.34 3.46 -5.98
C ARG A 64 29.04 2.72 -4.68
N ALA A 65 29.93 2.79 -3.68
CA ALA A 65 29.72 2.11 -2.41
C ALA A 65 28.52 2.69 -1.64
N GLN A 66 28.33 4.02 -1.71
CA GLN A 66 27.20 4.69 -1.08
C GLN A 66 25.86 4.30 -1.75
N ILE A 67 25.81 4.30 -3.09
CA ILE A 67 24.63 3.91 -3.86
C ILE A 67 24.24 2.45 -3.58
N GLU A 68 25.20 1.51 -3.56
CA GLU A 68 24.92 0.11 -3.28
C GLU A 68 24.37 -0.12 -1.86
N SER A 69 24.83 0.66 -0.88
CA SER A 69 24.29 0.65 0.48
C SER A 69 22.84 1.14 0.54
N ASN A 70 22.54 2.28 -0.10
CA ASN A 70 21.18 2.83 -0.16
C ASN A 70 20.22 1.87 -0.86
N ALA A 71 20.61 1.34 -2.02
CA ALA A 71 19.81 0.35 -2.75
C ALA A 71 19.50 -0.90 -1.90
N THR A 72 20.44 -1.33 -1.04
CA THR A 72 20.20 -2.46 -0.13
C THR A 72 19.13 -2.14 0.92
N ILE A 73 19.07 -0.90 1.41
CA ILE A 73 18.03 -0.44 2.34
C ILE A 73 16.68 -0.43 1.62
N ASP A 74 16.61 0.16 0.43
CA ASP A 74 15.38 0.27 -0.34
C ASP A 74 14.81 -1.10 -0.70
N LEU A 75 15.65 -2.05 -1.11
CA LEU A 75 15.23 -3.43 -1.38
C LEU A 75 14.61 -4.11 -0.16
N ARG A 76 15.12 -3.84 1.06
CA ARG A 76 14.56 -4.39 2.30
C ARG A 76 13.23 -3.74 2.64
N THR A 77 13.09 -2.43 2.44
CA THR A 77 11.83 -1.72 2.60
C THR A 77 10.78 -2.26 1.63
N ARG A 78 11.15 -2.42 0.36
CA ARG A 78 10.28 -2.98 -0.69
C ARG A 78 9.81 -4.40 -0.39
N ASP A 79 10.63 -5.28 0.17
CA ASP A 79 10.17 -6.62 0.56
C ASP A 79 9.13 -6.58 1.69
N ARG A 80 9.27 -5.64 2.64
CA ARG A 80 8.28 -5.44 3.71
C ARG A 80 6.96 -4.91 3.16
N GLU A 81 7.01 -3.94 2.26
CA GLU A 81 5.84 -3.39 1.58
C GLU A 81 5.13 -4.42 0.71
N ARG A 82 5.88 -5.26 0.00
CA ARG A 82 5.32 -6.40 -0.75
C ARG A 82 4.54 -7.36 0.16
N LYS A 83 5.09 -7.68 1.33
CA LYS A 83 4.41 -8.53 2.33
C LYS A 83 3.19 -7.83 2.93
N LEU A 84 3.24 -6.51 3.11
CA LEU A 84 2.11 -5.72 3.56
C LEU A 84 0.99 -5.70 2.51
N LEU A 85 1.33 -5.53 1.23
CA LEU A 85 0.38 -5.58 0.12
C LEU A 85 -0.37 -6.92 0.09
N GLN A 86 0.34 -8.05 0.28
CA GLN A 86 -0.30 -9.37 0.37
C GLN A 86 -1.31 -9.47 1.53
N LYS A 87 -1.04 -8.82 2.67
CA LYS A 87 -1.97 -8.77 3.80
C LYS A 87 -3.18 -7.89 3.50
N ILE A 88 -2.98 -6.77 2.80
CA ILE A 88 -4.06 -5.88 2.36
C ILE A 88 -4.99 -6.62 1.38
N GLU A 89 -4.42 -7.32 0.39
CA GLU A 89 -5.20 -8.15 -0.55
C GLU A 89 -5.95 -9.29 0.15
N ALA A 90 -5.35 -9.92 1.16
CA ALA A 90 -6.03 -10.89 1.99
C ALA A 90 -7.20 -10.26 2.77
N ALA A 91 -7.02 -9.08 3.36
CA ALA A 91 -8.08 -8.37 4.07
C ALA A 91 -9.22 -7.92 3.13
N LEU A 92 -8.91 -7.47 1.91
CA LEU A 92 -9.92 -7.13 0.91
C LEU A 92 -10.76 -8.36 0.52
N ARG A 93 -10.12 -9.52 0.31
CA ARG A 93 -10.84 -10.78 0.05
C ARG A 93 -11.77 -11.18 1.19
N ARG A 94 -11.33 -10.99 2.44
CA ARG A 94 -12.15 -11.22 3.62
C ARG A 94 -13.40 -10.34 3.68
N ILE A 95 -13.27 -9.09 3.25
CA ILE A 95 -14.41 -8.18 3.12
C ILE A 95 -15.35 -8.61 1.98
N ASP A 96 -14.81 -9.17 0.88
CA ASP A 96 -15.60 -9.66 -0.24
C ASP A 96 -16.38 -10.95 0.07
N ASP A 97 -15.79 -11.87 0.84
CA ASP A 97 -16.38 -13.18 1.18
C ASP A 97 -17.12 -13.22 2.53
N GLY A 98 -16.93 -12.20 3.37
CA GLY A 98 -17.60 -12.05 4.66
C GLY A 98 -16.96 -12.82 5.81
N SER A 99 -15.63 -13.04 5.80
CA SER A 99 -14.87 -13.84 6.79
C SER A 99 -13.92 -13.10 7.75
#